data_AF-A0A3G3ILP4-F1
#
_entry.id   AF-A0A3G3ILP4-F1
#
_cell.length_a   1.000
_cell.length_b   1.000
_cell.length_c   1.000
_cell.angle_alpha   90.00
_cell.angle_beta   90.00
_cell.angle_gamma   90.00
#
_symmetry.space_group_name_H-M   'P 1'
#
loop_
_entity.id
_entity.type
_entity.pdbx_description
1 polymer ?
#
loop_
_entity_poly.entity_id
_entity_poly.type
_entity_poly.pdbx_seq_one_letter_code
_entity_poly.pdbx_strand_id
1 'polypeptide(L)'
;MKKTAIEVYALLVCLGAMTCLSVNIGLVLHDTVSLVKPSLTISTYQYNNHQNNDNYWQHQVGQSNIIQLNDLTLNPKKDKKFVKRPTKNELTQQRLDSYQSVIEAERRSAIRDLIFEFIVILVSSILFFTHWRFVLHEKK
;
A
#
# COMPACT_ATOMS: atom_id res chain seq x y z
N MET A 1 -28.60 11.15 37.83
CA MET A 1 -27.82 11.73 36.72
C MET A 1 -26.41 11.16 36.57
N LYS A 2 -25.67 10.83 37.66
CA LYS A 2 -24.31 10.25 37.54
C LYS A 2 -24.29 8.85 36.89
N LYS A 3 -25.29 8.00 37.17
CA LYS A 3 -25.43 6.66 36.56
C LYS A 3 -25.65 6.69 35.04
N THR A 4 -26.57 7.53 34.56
CA THR A 4 -26.82 7.69 33.12
C THR A 4 -25.60 8.24 32.38
N ALA A 5 -24.80 9.11 33.00
CA ALA A 5 -23.56 9.60 32.39
C ALA A 5 -22.49 8.49 32.23
N ILE A 6 -22.36 7.60 33.22
CA ILE A 6 -21.43 6.47 33.18
C ILE A 6 -21.87 5.43 32.14
N GLU A 7 -23.16 5.12 32.06
CA GLU A 7 -23.71 4.18 31.06
C GLU A 7 -23.49 4.67 29.63
N VAL A 8 -23.73 5.96 29.37
CA VAL A 8 -23.50 6.57 28.06
C VAL A 8 -22.01 6.56 27.71
N TYR A 9 -21.13 6.91 28.66
CA TYR A 9 -19.68 6.81 28.46
C TYR A 9 -19.25 5.39 28.10
N ALA A 10 -19.79 4.39 28.82
CA ALA A 10 -19.46 2.99 28.58
C ALA A 10 -19.87 2.51 27.19
N LEU A 11 -21.10 2.86 26.77
CA LEU A 11 -21.59 2.55 25.43
C LEU A 11 -20.74 3.21 24.33
N LEU A 12 -20.31 4.46 24.53
CA LEU A 12 -19.45 5.17 23.58
C LEU A 12 -18.08 4.52 23.43
N VAL A 13 -17.45 4.12 24.53
CA VAL A 13 -16.14 3.43 24.50
C VAL A 13 -16.26 2.08 23.80
N CYS A 14 -17.30 1.30 24.11
CA CYS A 14 -17.58 0.03 23.44
C CYS A 14 -17.81 0.22 21.93
N LEU A 15 -18.64 1.19 21.54
CA LEU A 15 -18.92 1.48 20.13
C LEU A 15 -17.64 1.91 19.38
N GLY A 16 -16.82 2.76 20.01
CA GLY A 16 -15.54 3.19 19.45
C GLY A 16 -14.59 2.03 19.22
N ALA A 17 -14.45 1.14 20.21
CA ALA A 17 -13.61 -0.04 20.09
C ALA A 17 -14.11 -1.02 19.01
N MET A 18 -15.43 -1.28 18.95
CA MET A 18 -16.03 -2.14 17.91
C MET A 18 -15.82 -1.56 16.51
N THR A 19 -16.00 -0.24 16.35
CA THR A 19 -15.78 0.44 15.07
C THR A 19 -14.32 0.34 14.66
N CYS A 20 -13.39 0.63 15.58
CA CYS A 20 -11.96 0.50 15.34
C CYS A 20 -11.58 -0.91 14.89
N LEU A 21 -12.02 -1.94 15.62
CA LEU A 21 -11.75 -3.34 15.28
C LEU A 21 -12.35 -3.72 13.90
N SER A 22 -13.57 -3.30 13.61
CA SER A 22 -14.23 -3.61 12.34
C SER A 22 -13.49 -3.02 11.12
N VAL A 23 -13.02 -1.77 11.24
CA VAL A 23 -12.27 -1.10 10.17
C VAL A 23 -10.91 -1.78 9.98
N ASN A 24 -10.19 -2.04 11.07
CA ASN A 24 -8.86 -2.67 10.97
C ASN A 24 -8.92 -4.09 10.40
N ILE A 25 -9.99 -4.87 10.65
CA ILE A 25 -10.15 -6.18 10.02
C ILE A 25 -10.21 -6.07 8.49
N GLY A 26 -10.90 -5.07 7.97
CA GLY A 26 -10.96 -4.82 6.52
C GLY A 26 -9.59 -4.52 5.93
N LEU A 27 -8.79 -3.72 6.64
CA LEU A 27 -7.43 -3.38 6.21
C LEU A 27 -6.49 -4.59 6.29
N VAL A 28 -6.55 -5.38 7.36
CA VAL A 28 -5.76 -6.62 7.51
C VAL A 28 -6.02 -7.59 6.35
N LEU A 29 -7.28 -7.73 5.93
CA LEU A 29 -7.63 -8.56 4.79
C LEU A 29 -7.02 -8.03 3.49
N HIS A 30 -7.10 -6.72 3.27
CA HIS A 30 -6.49 -6.08 2.10
C HIS A 30 -4.97 -6.32 2.06
N ASP A 31 -4.28 -6.09 3.17
CA ASP A 31 -2.83 -6.19 3.21
C ASP A 31 -2.35 -7.64 3.18
N THR A 32 -3.16 -8.58 3.67
CA THR A 32 -2.92 -10.02 3.46
C THR A 32 -2.95 -10.36 1.97
N VAL A 33 -3.87 -9.78 1.20
CA VAL A 33 -3.92 -9.98 -0.27
C VAL A 33 -2.70 -9.34 -0.94
N SER A 34 -2.30 -8.14 -0.51
CA SER A 34 -1.08 -7.47 -1.01
C SER A 34 0.18 -8.29 -0.73
N LEU A 35 0.26 -8.96 0.42
CA LEU A 35 1.39 -9.81 0.78
C LEU A 35 1.46 -11.09 -0.09
N VAL A 36 0.33 -11.79 -0.25
CA VAL A 36 0.27 -13.08 -0.96
C VAL A 36 0.34 -12.87 -2.48
N LYS A 37 -0.40 -11.88 -3.00
CA LYS A 37 -0.52 -11.61 -4.45
C LYS A 37 -0.38 -10.11 -4.75
N PRO A 38 0.82 -9.54 -4.56
CA PRO A 38 1.10 -8.11 -4.74
C PRO A 38 0.77 -7.60 -6.15
N SER A 39 0.83 -8.46 -7.17
CA SER A 39 0.48 -8.08 -8.55
C SER A 39 -0.96 -7.57 -8.72
N LEU A 40 -1.86 -7.88 -7.77
CA LEU A 40 -3.24 -7.39 -7.78
C LEU A 40 -3.42 -6.05 -7.07
N THR A 41 -2.51 -5.68 -6.18
CA THR A 41 -2.62 -4.49 -5.33
C THR A 41 -1.70 -3.36 -5.77
N ILE A 42 -0.61 -3.68 -6.50
CA ILE A 42 0.22 -2.66 -7.15
C ILE A 42 -0.63 -1.78 -8.08
N SER A 43 -0.20 -0.54 -8.24
CA SER A 43 -0.92 0.40 -9.10
C SER A 43 -1.05 -0.12 -10.53
N THR A 44 -2.21 0.11 -11.16
CA THR A 44 -2.47 -0.25 -12.56
C THR A 44 -1.41 0.31 -13.49
N TYR A 45 -0.89 1.50 -13.18
CA TYR A 45 0.20 2.13 -13.89
C TYR A 45 1.50 1.30 -13.83
N GLN A 46 1.95 0.92 -12.64
CA GLN A 46 3.14 0.07 -12.48
C GLN A 46 2.94 -1.30 -13.12
N TYR A 47 1.76 -1.90 -12.98
CA TYR A 47 1.44 -3.17 -13.61
C TYR A 47 1.57 -3.09 -15.13
N ASN A 48 0.94 -2.10 -15.77
CA ASN A 48 0.93 -1.93 -17.22
C ASN A 48 2.30 -1.59 -17.79
N ASN A 49 3.09 -0.79 -17.08
CA ASN A 49 4.43 -0.39 -17.51
C ASN A 49 5.40 -1.58 -17.58
N HIS A 50 5.18 -2.62 -16.78
CA HIS A 50 6.05 -3.79 -16.76
C HIS A 50 5.52 -4.96 -17.59
N GLN A 51 4.39 -4.84 -18.30
CA GLN A 51 3.86 -5.94 -19.12
C GLN A 51 4.71 -6.25 -20.35
N ASN A 52 5.29 -5.22 -20.99
CA ASN A 52 6.10 -5.40 -22.19
C ASN A 52 7.24 -4.37 -22.25
N ASN A 53 8.23 -4.64 -23.12
CA ASN A 53 9.43 -3.80 -23.24
C ASN A 53 9.17 -2.44 -23.90
N ASP A 54 8.08 -2.28 -24.65
CA ASP A 54 7.74 -1.01 -25.28
C ASP A 54 7.16 -0.04 -24.24
N ASN A 55 6.19 -0.50 -23.44
CA ASN A 55 5.62 0.23 -22.32
C ASN A 55 6.69 0.62 -21.30
N TYR A 56 7.57 -0.33 -20.93
CA TYR A 56 8.64 -0.09 -19.98
C TYR A 56 9.62 0.98 -20.48
N TRP A 57 9.99 0.91 -21.77
CA TRP A 57 10.90 1.88 -22.38
C TRP A 57 10.26 3.26 -22.55
N GLN A 58 9.00 3.32 -23.00
CA GLN A 58 8.28 4.59 -23.12
C GLN A 58 8.12 5.27 -21.76
N HIS A 59 7.84 4.49 -20.71
CA HIS A 59 7.82 5.00 -19.35
C HIS A 59 9.16 5.62 -18.94
N GLN A 60 10.26 4.89 -19.14
CA GLN A 60 11.60 5.32 -18.74
C GLN A 60 12.06 6.58 -19.50
N VAL A 61 11.77 6.67 -20.80
CA VAL A 61 12.07 7.85 -21.63
C VAL A 61 11.15 9.02 -21.28
N GLY A 62 9.85 8.78 -21.08
CA GLY A 62 8.88 9.83 -20.76
C GLY A 62 9.11 10.47 -19.39
N GLN A 63 9.67 9.71 -18.44
CA GLN A 63 10.00 10.19 -17.09
C GLN A 63 11.36 10.90 -17.01
N SER A 64 12.18 10.80 -18.06
CA SER A 64 13.53 11.36 -18.09
C SER A 64 13.63 12.49 -19.14
N ASN A 65 14.59 13.41 -18.98
CA ASN A 65 14.93 14.40 -20.00
C ASN A 65 15.66 13.74 -21.19
N ILE A 66 15.18 12.59 -21.67
CA ILE A 66 15.85 11.78 -22.69
C ILE A 66 15.02 11.86 -23.98
N ILE A 67 15.69 12.13 -25.10
CA ILE A 67 15.08 12.01 -26.44
C ILE A 67 15.50 10.65 -27.01
N GLN A 68 14.56 9.89 -27.56
CA GLN A 68 14.90 8.69 -28.33
C GLN A 68 15.66 9.08 -29.59
N LEU A 69 16.81 8.47 -29.81
CA LEU A 69 17.69 8.78 -30.95
C LEU A 69 17.03 8.57 -32.34
N ASN A 70 15.94 7.79 -32.41
CA ASN A 70 15.19 7.56 -33.66
C ASN A 70 14.18 8.68 -33.99
N ASP A 71 13.96 9.65 -33.10
CA ASP A 71 13.06 10.77 -33.34
C ASP A 71 13.85 11.99 -33.82
N LEU A 72 14.18 11.98 -35.12
CA LEU A 72 14.93 13.04 -35.80
C LEU A 72 14.11 14.34 -35.98
N THR A 73 12.87 14.42 -35.46
CA THR A 73 11.96 15.54 -35.71
C THR A 73 11.83 16.53 -34.55
N LEU A 74 12.39 16.23 -33.38
CA LEU A 74 12.31 17.14 -32.23
C LEU A 74 13.49 18.12 -32.17
N ASN A 75 13.16 19.42 -32.19
CA ASN A 75 14.05 20.50 -31.77
C ASN A 75 14.42 20.28 -30.28
N PRO A 76 15.64 19.83 -29.96
CA PRO A 76 15.96 19.42 -28.59
C PRO A 76 16.04 20.67 -27.71
N LYS A 77 15.19 20.75 -26.67
CA LYS A 77 15.46 21.65 -25.54
C LYS A 77 16.87 21.33 -25.01
N LYS A 78 17.65 22.37 -24.73
CA LYS A 78 19.12 22.40 -24.55
C LYS A 78 19.77 21.34 -23.64
N ASP A 79 19.01 20.61 -22.83
CA ASP A 79 19.55 19.73 -21.78
C ASP A 79 19.12 18.25 -21.88
N LYS A 80 18.65 17.81 -23.05
CA LYS A 80 18.21 16.41 -23.21
C LYS A 80 19.33 15.48 -23.66
N LYS A 81 19.56 14.39 -22.90
CA LYS A 81 20.54 13.36 -23.25
C LYS A 81 19.93 12.39 -24.26
N PHE A 82 20.59 12.17 -25.39
CA PHE A 82 20.20 11.12 -26.31
C PHE A 82 20.61 9.76 -25.73
N VAL A 83 19.64 8.86 -25.55
CA VAL A 83 19.92 7.50 -25.09
C VAL A 83 19.42 6.52 -26.14
N LYS A 84 20.32 5.64 -26.57
CA LYS A 84 20.00 4.52 -27.46
C LYS A 84 19.21 3.49 -26.67
N ARG A 85 18.09 3.02 -27.24
CA ARG A 85 17.31 1.91 -26.67
C ARG A 85 18.23 0.69 -26.50
N PRO A 86 18.31 0.08 -25.29
CA PRO A 86 19.09 -1.13 -25.06
C PRO A 86 18.66 -2.27 -25.99
N THR A 87 19.48 -3.32 -26.08
CA THR A 87 19.09 -4.51 -26.83
C THR A 87 17.86 -5.17 -26.20
N LYS A 88 17.12 -5.95 -26.99
CA LYS A 88 15.90 -6.61 -26.52
C LYS A 88 16.14 -7.45 -25.26
N ASN A 89 17.27 -8.13 -25.17
CA ASN A 89 17.60 -8.99 -24.03
C ASN A 89 17.91 -8.16 -22.78
N GLU A 90 18.75 -7.14 -22.90
CA GLU A 90 19.08 -6.23 -21.78
C GLU A 90 17.84 -5.51 -21.25
N LEU A 91 16.98 -5.01 -22.15
CA LEU A 91 15.75 -4.33 -21.78
C LEU A 91 14.75 -5.27 -21.11
N THR A 92 14.71 -6.54 -21.53
CA THR A 92 13.88 -7.56 -20.88
C THR A 92 14.36 -7.80 -19.46
N GLN A 93 15.68 -7.93 -19.27
CA GLN A 93 16.25 -8.15 -17.95
C GLN A 93 15.97 -6.97 -17.01
N GLN A 94 16.24 -5.73 -17.46
CA GLN A 94 15.95 -4.52 -16.70
C GLN A 94 14.48 -4.41 -16.30
N ARG A 95 13.56 -4.74 -17.23
CA ARG A 95 12.11 -4.74 -16.95
C ARG A 95 11.76 -5.76 -15.86
N LEU A 96 12.30 -6.98 -15.93
CA LEU A 96 12.01 -8.03 -14.95
C LEU A 96 12.57 -7.69 -13.57
N ASP A 97 13.82 -7.22 -13.50
CA ASP A 97 14.46 -6.81 -12.25
C ASP A 97 13.72 -5.63 -11.60
N SER A 98 13.35 -4.64 -12.41
CA SER A 98 12.52 -3.50 -11.99
C SER A 98 11.16 -3.97 -11.46
N TYR A 99 10.48 -4.86 -12.18
CA TYR A 99 9.17 -5.37 -11.76
C TYR A 99 9.28 -6.14 -10.44
N GLN A 100 10.31 -6.96 -10.28
CA GLN A 100 10.56 -7.66 -9.03
C GLN A 100 10.78 -6.70 -7.86
N SER A 101 11.50 -5.59 -8.06
CA SER A 101 11.67 -4.57 -7.03
C SER A 101 10.35 -3.90 -6.62
N VAL A 102 9.43 -3.68 -7.57
CA VAL A 102 8.09 -3.15 -7.28
C VAL A 102 7.27 -4.14 -6.45
N ILE A 103 7.33 -5.42 -6.82
CA ILE A 103 6.64 -6.50 -6.09
C ILE A 103 7.16 -6.62 -4.65
N GLU A 104 8.47 -6.57 -4.45
CA GLU A 104 9.05 -6.62 -3.11
C GLU A 104 8.78 -5.36 -2.29
N ALA A 105 8.72 -4.19 -2.92
CA ALA A 105 8.32 -2.95 -2.25
C ALA A 105 6.86 -3.01 -1.77
N GLU A 106 5.95 -3.54 -2.60
CA GLU A 106 4.54 -3.75 -2.26
C GLU A 106 4.39 -4.69 -1.06
N ARG A 107 5.06 -5.85 -1.08
CA ARG A 107 5.07 -6.79 0.05
C ARG A 107 5.59 -6.17 1.33
N ARG A 108 6.69 -5.41 1.23
CA ARG A 108 7.27 -4.74 2.40
C ARG A 108 6.32 -3.69 2.96
N SER A 109 5.58 -2.96 2.12
CA SER A 109 4.55 -2.04 2.58
C SER A 109 3.46 -2.82 3.34
N ALA A 110 2.92 -3.87 2.74
CA ALA A 110 1.90 -4.71 3.37
C ALA A 110 2.33 -5.27 4.73
N ILE A 111 3.59 -5.72 4.88
CA ILE A 111 4.10 -6.19 6.18
C ILE A 111 4.13 -5.06 7.21
N ARG A 112 4.60 -3.86 6.82
CA ARG A 112 4.63 -2.70 7.72
C ARG A 112 3.23 -2.34 8.18
N ASP A 113 2.29 -2.33 7.25
CA ASP A 113 0.92 -1.89 7.47
C ASP A 113 0.17 -2.94 8.34
N LEU A 114 0.35 -4.24 8.09
CA LEU A 114 -0.11 -5.33 8.96
C LEU A 114 0.44 -5.24 10.40
N ILE A 115 1.72 -4.91 10.58
CA ILE A 115 2.31 -4.73 11.93
C ILE A 115 1.59 -3.58 12.66
N PHE A 116 1.34 -2.47 11.96
CA PHE A 116 0.65 -1.33 12.53
C PHE A 116 -0.80 -1.69 12.92
N GLU A 117 -1.55 -2.32 12.03
CA GLU A 117 -2.92 -2.76 12.27
C GLU A 117 -3.01 -3.77 13.42
N PHE A 118 -2.04 -4.68 13.52
CA PHE A 118 -1.96 -5.63 14.63
C PHE A 118 -1.80 -4.90 15.98
N ILE A 119 -0.95 -3.87 16.05
CA ILE A 119 -0.80 -3.04 17.25
C ILE A 119 -2.13 -2.34 17.59
N VAL A 120 -2.82 -1.78 16.60
CA VAL A 120 -4.11 -1.11 16.80
C VAL A 120 -5.17 -2.07 17.33
N ILE A 121 -5.26 -3.28 16.75
CA ILE A 121 -6.17 -4.34 17.21
C ILE A 121 -5.84 -4.75 18.64
N LEU A 122 -4.56 -4.91 18.97
CA LEU A 122 -4.11 -5.31 20.31
C LEU A 122 -4.50 -4.25 21.35
N VAL A 123 -4.20 -2.97 21.09
CA VAL A 123 -4.55 -1.86 21.99
C VAL A 123 -6.07 -1.74 22.14
N SER A 124 -6.81 -1.80 21.02
CA SER A 124 -8.28 -1.72 21.04
C SER A 124 -8.90 -2.88 21.81
N SER A 125 -8.33 -4.08 21.68
CA SER A 125 -8.74 -5.26 22.43
C SER A 125 -8.50 -5.07 23.93
N ILE A 126 -7.33 -4.59 24.35
CA ILE A 126 -7.03 -4.32 25.77
C ILE A 126 -8.02 -3.30 26.35
N LEU A 127 -8.27 -2.18 25.65
CA LEU A 127 -9.23 -1.17 26.08
C LEU A 127 -10.65 -1.74 26.18
N PHE A 128 -11.08 -2.51 25.19
CA PHE A 128 -12.38 -3.16 25.20
C PHE A 128 -12.52 -4.16 26.36
N PHE A 129 -11.54 -5.04 26.55
CA PHE A 129 -11.56 -6.06 27.61
C PHE A 129 -11.52 -5.45 29.01
N THR A 130 -10.67 -4.44 29.24
CA THR A 130 -10.63 -3.72 30.52
C THR A 130 -11.96 -3.06 30.80
N HIS A 131 -12.53 -2.35 29.82
CA HIS A 131 -13.81 -1.68 29.96
C HIS A 131 -14.96 -2.68 30.21
N TRP A 132 -15.03 -3.76 29.43
CA TRP A 132 -15.99 -4.83 29.59
C TRP A 132 -15.94 -5.44 31.00
N ARG A 133 -14.73 -5.67 31.53
CA ARG A 133 -14.54 -6.23 32.87
C ARG A 133 -15.04 -5.29 33.97
N PHE A 134 -14.80 -3.97 33.86
CA PHE A 134 -15.34 -3.00 34.81
C PHE A 134 -16.87 -3.00 34.84
N VAL A 135 -17.50 -2.95 33.66
CA VAL A 135 -18.97 -2.98 33.55
C VAL A 135 -19.55 -4.27 34.14
N LEU A 136 -18.87 -5.40 33.94
CA LEU A 136 -19.33 -6.70 34.46
C LEU A 136 -19.20 -6.80 35.98
N HIS A 137 -18.20 -6.14 36.57
CA HIS A 137 -18.03 -6.05 38.02
C HIS A 137 -19.03 -5.09 38.69
N GLU A 138 -19.45 -4.01 38.05
CA GLU A 138 -20.50 -3.12 38.60
C GLU A 138 -21.91 -3.73 38.60
N LYS A 139 -22.14 -4.78 37.79
CA LYS A 139 -23.43 -5.49 37.73
C LYS A 139 -23.58 -6.61 38.77
N LYS A 140 -22.53 -6.96 39.52
CA LYS A 140 -22.54 -7.93 40.61
C LYS A 140 -22.77 -7.25 41.96
#